data_AF-A0A933EFK5-F1
#
_entry.id   AF-A0A933EFK5-F1
#
_cell.length_a   1.000
_cell.length_b   1.000
_cell.length_c   1.000
_cell.angle_alpha   90.00
_cell.angle_beta   90.00
_cell.angle_gamma   90.00
#
_symmetry.space_group_name_H-M   'P 1'
#
loop_
_entity.id
_entity.type
_entity.pdbx_description
1 polymer ?
#
loop_
_entity_poly.entity_id
_entity_poly.type
_entity_poly.pdbx_seq_one_letter_code
_entity_poly.pdbx_strand_id
1 'polypeptide(L)'
;MCENHLPKHFKENSIDDWVKFFCVMYEKANRDRLPAILWLEAIDEATKLAEEARKNRPSQILRRAVTLFGWLCGFVGKYTVQPPPHDTDPIGDLLKRRCDGDGCEESLGGWVWMKFPGRCPVCAGEKCLCPSYRKLAEDRHTFDVAATREKLVSPDTNQSQKEFLQRQLNEHEDYLRLRKTWHTRVLEARKDRDALKSFLGKPLDQQIDMFVDIFGGSQFDLDLLQITSKLLEEAGEVAREIIALSELWEIKKRLKDGTLPEQDRQGLQKGLETLLAADQHRLPPDFVEGLRAKSRENLVEAVHCFCEDAANSLKGELADVFSWLTAVLYKVGTSLCEYREVQVWYQFSDIIMKHHQRDSATLCCPECLEATCDRLCLWMNICRTILEDKKKEYKRDTAEQWEAEEISPVGGISTGCGAGC
;
A
#
# COMPACT_ATOMS: atom_id res chain seq x y z
N MET A 1 4.21 -10.22 29.67
CA MET A 1 4.22 -11.65 29.28
C MET A 1 2.83 -11.98 28.78
N CYS A 2 2.67 -12.17 27.47
CA CYS A 2 1.41 -12.59 26.86
C CYS A 2 1.39 -14.12 26.89
N GLU A 3 0.63 -14.73 27.79
CA GLU A 3 0.44 -16.17 27.75
C GLU A 3 -0.35 -16.54 26.49
N ASN A 4 0.30 -17.33 25.64
CA ASN A 4 -0.15 -17.76 24.32
C ASN A 4 -1.44 -18.59 24.40
N HIS A 5 -2.59 -17.94 24.26
CA HIS A 5 -3.76 -18.58 23.68
C HIS A 5 -3.73 -18.39 22.17
N LEU A 6 -2.82 -19.11 21.50
CA LEU A 6 -2.88 -19.27 20.04
C LEU A 6 -4.15 -20.09 19.71
N PRO A 7 -5.08 -19.57 18.89
CA PRO A 7 -6.31 -20.27 18.56
C PRO A 7 -6.01 -21.60 17.85
N LYS A 8 -6.86 -22.62 18.11
CA LYS A 8 -6.69 -23.98 17.59
C LYS A 8 -6.85 -24.08 16.06
N HIS A 9 -7.35 -23.04 15.39
CA HIS A 9 -7.51 -22.98 13.95
C HIS A 9 -7.15 -21.60 13.39
N PHE A 10 -6.00 -21.47 12.72
CA PHE A 10 -5.56 -20.22 12.09
C PHE A 10 -6.51 -19.71 10.98
N LYS A 11 -7.41 -20.57 10.51
CA LYS A 11 -8.51 -20.22 9.59
C LYS A 11 -9.58 -19.32 10.21
N GLU A 12 -9.55 -19.14 11.52
CA GLU A 12 -10.50 -18.29 12.25
C GLU A 12 -9.94 -16.90 12.51
N ASN A 13 -8.66 -16.66 12.19
CA ASN A 13 -7.98 -15.41 12.46
C ASN A 13 -8.48 -14.30 11.53
N SER A 14 -8.88 -13.17 12.13
CA SER A 14 -9.15 -11.93 11.42
C SER A 14 -7.85 -11.26 10.93
N ILE A 15 -7.95 -10.25 10.06
CA ILE A 15 -6.81 -9.37 9.70
C ILE A 15 -6.05 -8.91 10.96
N ASP A 16 -6.77 -8.49 11.99
CA ASP A 16 -6.15 -7.91 13.20
C ASP A 16 -5.46 -8.96 14.07
N ASP A 17 -5.92 -10.20 14.02
CA ASP A 17 -5.20 -11.30 14.68
C ASP A 17 -3.88 -11.59 13.95
N TRP A 18 -3.87 -11.57 12.61
CA TRP A 18 -2.64 -11.65 11.82
C TRP A 18 -1.68 -10.50 12.09
N VAL A 19 -2.19 -9.27 12.25
CA VAL A 19 -1.38 -8.11 12.67
C VAL A 19 -0.70 -8.38 14.01
N LYS A 20 -1.42 -8.89 15.02
CA LYS A 20 -0.83 -9.26 16.31
C LYS A 20 0.23 -10.35 16.17
N PHE A 21 -0.03 -11.39 15.37
CA PHE A 21 0.92 -12.49 15.17
C PHE A 21 2.22 -12.00 14.54
N PHE A 22 2.15 -11.26 13.44
CA PHE A 22 3.35 -10.73 12.79
C PHE A 22 4.06 -9.66 13.62
N CYS A 23 3.33 -8.88 14.42
CA CYS A 23 3.94 -7.97 15.38
C CYS A 23 4.84 -8.71 16.38
N VAL A 24 4.34 -9.79 16.98
CA VAL A 24 5.11 -10.60 17.93
C VAL A 24 6.28 -11.29 17.21
N MET A 25 6.04 -11.83 16.02
CA MET A 25 7.06 -12.51 15.23
C MET A 25 8.23 -11.60 14.90
N TYR A 26 7.96 -10.34 14.51
CA TYR A 26 8.99 -9.39 14.12
C TYR A 26 9.39 -8.40 15.22
N GLU A 27 8.88 -8.54 16.44
CA GLU A 27 9.08 -7.56 17.54
C GLU A 27 10.57 -7.17 17.69
N LYS A 28 11.45 -8.15 17.88
CA LYS A 28 12.88 -7.89 18.14
C LYS A 28 13.58 -7.23 16.95
N ALA A 29 13.24 -7.65 15.74
CA ALA A 29 13.77 -7.10 14.50
C ALA A 29 13.28 -5.66 14.24
N ASN A 30 12.02 -5.36 14.59
CA ASN A 30 11.34 -4.12 14.24
C ASN A 30 11.41 -3.04 15.33
N ARG A 31 11.70 -3.41 16.58
CA ARG A 31 11.67 -2.52 17.75
C ARG A 31 12.33 -1.16 17.50
N ASP A 32 13.58 -1.15 17.04
CA ASP A 32 14.38 0.08 16.90
C ASP A 32 14.41 0.62 15.46
N ARG A 33 13.68 0.01 14.53
CA ARG A 33 13.70 0.43 13.13
C ARG A 33 12.82 1.64 12.89
N LEU A 34 13.31 2.60 12.12
CA LEU A 34 12.48 3.71 11.68
C LEU A 34 11.33 3.22 10.77
N PRO A 35 10.15 3.86 10.81
CA PRO A 35 9.01 3.50 9.97
C PRO A 35 9.37 3.36 8.49
N ALA A 36 10.14 4.31 7.96
CA ALA A 36 10.58 4.28 6.56
C ALA A 36 11.41 3.02 6.24
N ILE A 37 12.32 2.61 7.14
CA ILE A 37 13.13 1.40 6.95
C ILE A 37 12.28 0.14 7.01
N LEU A 38 11.26 0.09 7.87
CA LEU A 38 10.31 -1.02 7.89
C LEU A 38 9.51 -1.11 6.60
N TRP A 39 9.03 0.04 6.11
CA TRP A 39 8.21 0.08 4.92
C TRP A 39 8.98 -0.17 3.62
N LEU A 40 10.29 0.13 3.58
CA LEU A 40 11.14 -0.24 2.44
C LEU A 40 11.14 -1.74 2.15
N GLU A 41 11.01 -2.60 3.17
CA GLU A 41 10.88 -4.05 2.98
C GLU A 41 9.56 -4.42 2.28
N ALA A 42 8.47 -3.71 2.59
CA ALA A 42 7.20 -3.87 1.91
C ALA A 42 7.30 -3.41 0.44
N ILE A 43 7.97 -2.30 0.15
CA ILE A 43 8.21 -1.83 -1.22
C ILE A 43 9.05 -2.83 -2.02
N ASP A 44 10.11 -3.38 -1.42
CA ASP A 44 10.96 -4.38 -2.06
C ASP A 44 10.16 -5.64 -2.42
N GLU A 45 9.36 -6.16 -1.48
CA GLU A 45 8.50 -7.32 -1.76
C GLU A 45 7.37 -7.02 -2.75
N ALA A 46 6.79 -5.81 -2.75
CA ALA A 46 5.83 -5.39 -3.78
C ALA A 46 6.48 -5.31 -5.17
N THR A 47 7.72 -4.82 -5.25
CA THR A 47 8.50 -4.77 -6.50
C THR A 47 8.79 -6.17 -7.03
N LYS A 48 9.26 -7.07 -6.15
CA LYS A 48 9.48 -8.48 -6.48
C LYS A 48 8.19 -9.17 -6.92
N LEU A 49 7.06 -8.89 -6.26
CA LEU A 49 5.76 -9.40 -6.63
C LEU A 49 5.36 -8.97 -8.06
N ALA A 50 5.47 -7.68 -8.38
CA ALA A 50 5.20 -7.15 -9.72
C ALA A 50 6.12 -7.77 -10.79
N GLU A 51 7.39 -8.01 -10.44
CA GLU A 51 8.34 -8.68 -11.32
C GLU A 51 7.99 -10.16 -11.57
N GLU A 52 7.52 -10.88 -10.55
CA GLU A 52 7.04 -12.26 -10.73
C GLU A 52 5.71 -12.32 -11.51
N ALA A 53 4.87 -11.28 -11.41
CA ALA A 53 3.69 -11.11 -12.26
C ALA A 53 4.04 -10.85 -13.71
N ARG A 54 5.01 -9.97 -13.99
CA ARG A 54 5.55 -9.74 -15.33
C ARG A 54 6.11 -11.03 -15.95
N LYS A 55 6.73 -11.89 -15.13
CA LYS A 55 7.25 -13.21 -15.53
C LYS A 55 6.18 -14.31 -15.59
N ASN A 56 4.93 -14.00 -15.24
CA ASN A 56 3.80 -14.93 -15.16
C ASN A 56 4.09 -16.19 -14.32
N ARG A 57 4.60 -16.00 -13.09
CA ARG A 57 4.96 -17.09 -12.16
C ARG A 57 4.00 -17.15 -10.97
N PRO A 58 2.76 -17.66 -11.13
CA PRO A 58 1.70 -17.54 -10.12
C PRO A 58 2.08 -18.07 -8.74
N SER A 59 2.80 -19.19 -8.66
CA SER A 59 3.26 -19.72 -7.35
C SER A 59 4.25 -18.80 -6.63
N GLN A 60 5.11 -18.08 -7.37
CA GLN A 60 6.02 -17.11 -6.78
C GLN A 60 5.28 -15.84 -6.37
N ILE A 61 4.28 -15.41 -7.15
CA ILE A 61 3.43 -14.28 -6.81
C ILE A 61 2.73 -14.51 -5.47
N LEU A 62 2.13 -15.69 -5.26
CA LEU A 62 1.49 -16.03 -3.97
C LEU A 62 2.48 -15.98 -2.80
N ARG A 63 3.69 -16.51 -3.00
CA ARG A 63 4.74 -16.46 -1.97
C ARG A 63 5.09 -15.01 -1.63
N ARG A 64 5.31 -14.16 -2.65
CA ARG A 64 5.61 -12.73 -2.46
C ARG A 64 4.46 -11.97 -1.81
N ALA A 65 3.21 -12.31 -2.17
CA ALA A 65 2.01 -11.74 -1.58
C ALA A 65 1.92 -12.03 -0.08
N VAL A 66 2.24 -13.26 0.36
CA VAL A 66 2.32 -13.61 1.78
C VAL A 66 3.42 -12.81 2.49
N THR A 67 4.61 -12.72 1.90
CA THR A 67 5.71 -11.95 2.51
C THR A 67 5.37 -10.46 2.64
N LEU A 68 4.77 -9.87 1.59
CA LEU A 68 4.27 -8.50 1.62
C LEU A 68 3.19 -8.29 2.70
N PHE A 69 2.23 -9.22 2.81
CA PHE A 69 1.23 -9.19 3.88
C PHE A 69 1.86 -9.23 5.28
N GLY A 70 2.88 -10.07 5.46
CA GLY A 70 3.64 -10.14 6.71
C GLY A 70 4.33 -8.82 7.06
N TRP A 71 4.92 -8.13 6.07
CA TRP A 71 5.52 -6.81 6.26
C TRP A 71 4.48 -5.72 6.56
N LEU A 72 3.35 -5.72 5.85
CA LEU A 72 2.21 -4.84 6.15
C LEU A 72 1.75 -5.03 7.60
N CYS A 73 1.52 -6.29 8.01
CA CYS A 73 1.10 -6.63 9.36
C CYS A 73 2.15 -6.26 10.42
N GLY A 74 3.43 -6.50 10.15
CA GLY A 74 4.54 -6.14 11.03
C GLY A 74 4.71 -4.62 11.18
N PHE A 75 4.51 -3.86 10.11
CA PHE A 75 4.50 -2.40 10.13
C PHE A 75 3.33 -1.88 10.97
N VAL A 76 2.10 -2.30 10.66
CA VAL A 76 0.92 -1.83 11.40
C VAL A 76 0.97 -2.25 12.86
N GLY A 77 1.33 -3.51 13.11
CA GLY A 77 1.39 -4.08 14.46
C GLY A 77 2.38 -3.37 15.37
N LYS A 78 3.51 -2.87 14.84
CA LYS A 78 4.44 -2.02 15.59
C LYS A 78 3.74 -0.79 16.20
N TYR A 79 2.77 -0.22 15.50
CA TYR A 79 2.12 1.02 15.92
C TYR A 79 0.82 0.79 16.68
N THR A 80 0.11 -0.30 16.40
CA THR A 80 -1.20 -0.59 17.01
C THR A 80 -1.12 -1.56 18.18
N VAL A 81 -0.16 -2.49 18.18
CA VAL A 81 -0.04 -3.55 19.20
C VAL A 81 1.10 -3.30 20.18
N GLN A 82 2.28 -2.90 19.68
CA GLN A 82 3.48 -2.67 20.50
C GLN A 82 4.01 -1.25 20.38
N PRO A 83 3.18 -0.29 20.78
CA PRO A 83 3.49 1.07 20.49
C PRO A 83 4.72 1.55 21.26
N PRO A 84 5.59 2.32 20.60
CA PRO A 84 6.73 2.91 21.26
C PRO A 84 6.26 3.83 22.40
N PRO A 85 7.12 4.06 23.42
CA PRO A 85 6.85 5.06 24.45
C PRO A 85 6.47 6.40 23.81
N HIS A 86 5.49 7.09 24.40
CA HIS A 86 5.07 8.43 23.98
C HIS A 86 6.31 9.32 23.81
N ASP A 87 6.32 10.13 22.75
CA ASP A 87 7.40 11.03 22.33
C ASP A 87 8.62 10.41 21.60
N THR A 88 8.71 9.08 21.45
CA THR A 88 9.85 8.45 20.74
C THR A 88 9.59 8.12 19.27
N ASP A 89 8.33 7.90 18.88
CA ASP A 89 7.95 7.66 17.49
C ASP A 89 6.64 8.40 17.16
N PRO A 90 6.71 9.42 16.29
CA PRO A 90 5.57 10.27 16.01
C PRO A 90 4.47 9.58 15.22
N ILE A 91 4.85 8.62 14.38
CA ILE A 91 3.90 7.88 13.57
C ILE A 91 3.05 6.99 14.48
N GLY A 92 3.68 6.38 15.50
CA GLY A 92 2.96 5.59 16.49
C GLY A 92 1.92 6.38 17.27
N ASP A 93 2.28 7.57 17.75
CA ASP A 93 1.34 8.42 18.50
C ASP A 93 0.17 8.92 17.65
N LEU A 94 0.40 9.20 16.36
CA LEU A 94 -0.64 9.66 15.43
C LEU A 94 -1.53 8.52 14.94
N LEU A 95 -0.96 7.34 14.65
CA LEU A 95 -1.73 6.19 14.21
C LEU A 95 -2.67 5.67 15.31
N LYS A 96 -2.25 5.77 16.58
CA LYS A 96 -3.07 5.39 17.74
C LYS A 96 -4.20 6.34 18.11
N ARG A 97 -4.12 7.62 17.76
CA ARG A 97 -4.95 8.62 18.45
C ARG A 97 -6.45 8.50 18.11
N ARG A 98 -7.19 8.13 19.15
CA ARG A 98 -8.59 8.43 19.53
C ARG A 98 -9.65 8.25 18.45
N CYS A 99 -10.29 7.08 18.50
CA CYS A 99 -11.75 7.07 18.55
C CYS A 99 -12.19 6.93 20.01
N ASP A 100 -12.80 7.99 20.55
CA ASP A 100 -13.31 8.02 21.91
C ASP A 100 -14.38 6.94 22.13
N GLY A 101 -13.99 5.74 22.57
CA GLY A 101 -14.89 4.80 23.24
C GLY A 101 -14.78 3.32 22.88
N ASP A 102 -14.62 2.95 21.61
CA ASP A 102 -14.92 1.56 21.19
C ASP A 102 -13.75 0.77 20.58
N GLY A 103 -12.57 1.36 20.37
CA GLY A 103 -11.33 0.66 19.99
C GLY A 103 -11.31 -0.04 18.62
N CYS A 104 -12.45 -0.21 17.94
CA CYS A 104 -12.58 -0.95 16.69
C CYS A 104 -12.02 -0.22 15.44
N GLU A 105 -11.80 1.09 15.50
CA GLU A 105 -11.36 1.90 14.33
C GLU A 105 -9.83 2.06 14.25
N GLU A 106 -9.08 1.59 15.25
CA GLU A 106 -7.63 1.80 15.35
C GLU A 106 -6.80 0.62 14.81
N SER A 107 -7.45 -0.38 14.24
CA SER A 107 -6.82 -1.57 13.68
C SER A 107 -6.74 -1.53 12.15
N LEU A 108 -5.94 -2.40 11.53
CA LEU A 108 -5.88 -2.49 10.07
C LEU A 108 -7.25 -2.86 9.49
N GLY A 109 -7.96 -3.80 10.13
CA GLY A 109 -9.34 -4.12 9.77
C GLY A 109 -10.26 -2.90 9.88
N GLY A 110 -10.10 -2.08 10.92
CA GLY A 110 -10.82 -0.83 11.09
C GLY A 110 -10.56 0.16 9.96
N TRP A 111 -9.29 0.40 9.60
CA TRP A 111 -8.92 1.31 8.51
C TRP A 111 -9.45 0.84 7.16
N VAL A 112 -9.33 -0.47 6.93
CA VAL A 112 -9.91 -1.17 5.78
C VAL A 112 -11.43 -0.94 5.71
N TRP A 113 -12.17 -1.14 6.80
CA TRP A 113 -13.60 -0.87 6.84
C TRP A 113 -13.93 0.60 6.60
N MET A 114 -13.16 1.51 7.20
CA MET A 114 -13.37 2.94 7.01
C MET A 114 -13.18 3.33 5.55
N LYS A 115 -12.22 2.75 4.83
CA LYS A 115 -12.08 2.99 3.39
C LYS A 115 -13.16 2.26 2.57
N PHE A 116 -13.54 1.05 2.99
CA PHE A 116 -14.40 0.13 2.25
C PHE A 116 -15.51 -0.49 3.13
N PRO A 117 -16.55 0.26 3.52
CA PRO A 117 -17.57 -0.19 4.47
C PRO A 117 -18.64 -1.07 3.78
N GLY A 118 -18.22 -2.17 3.15
CA GLY A 118 -19.10 -3.02 2.33
C GLY A 118 -19.54 -2.39 1.00
N ARG A 119 -18.96 -1.24 0.62
CA ARG A 119 -19.35 -0.47 -0.56
C ARG A 119 -18.13 0.09 -1.27
N CYS A 120 -18.24 0.26 -2.59
CA CYS A 120 -17.24 0.96 -3.38
C CYS A 120 -17.15 2.45 -2.95
N PRO A 121 -15.97 3.00 -2.63
CA PRO A 121 -15.83 4.40 -2.22
C PRO A 121 -16.10 5.37 -3.38
N VAL A 122 -16.04 4.87 -4.62
CA VAL A 122 -16.35 5.64 -5.83
C VAL A 122 -17.87 5.67 -6.02
N CYS A 123 -18.53 4.55 -6.33
CA CYS A 123 -19.95 4.55 -6.69
C CYS A 123 -20.94 4.26 -5.56
N ALA A 124 -20.47 3.99 -4.34
CA ALA A 124 -21.26 3.52 -3.20
C ALA A 124 -22.08 2.23 -3.44
N GLY A 125 -21.84 1.54 -4.56
CA GLY A 125 -22.44 0.25 -4.87
C GLY A 125 -21.87 -0.87 -4.01
N GLU A 126 -22.71 -1.84 -3.68
CA GLU A 126 -22.30 -3.09 -3.01
C GLU A 126 -21.51 -4.00 -3.96
N LYS A 127 -21.77 -3.88 -5.27
CA LYS A 127 -20.97 -4.48 -6.34
C LYS A 127 -20.53 -3.37 -7.29
N CYS A 128 -19.24 -3.19 -7.41
CA CYS A 128 -18.60 -2.12 -8.17
C CYS A 128 -18.68 -2.42 -9.68
N LEU A 129 -19.23 -1.48 -10.44
CA LEU A 129 -19.16 -1.44 -11.90
C LEU A 129 -18.30 -0.26 -12.39
N CYS A 130 -17.36 0.20 -11.55
CA CYS A 130 -16.60 1.41 -11.82
C CYS A 130 -15.42 1.30 -12.81
N PRO A 131 -15.10 0.24 -13.58
CA PRO A 131 -14.04 0.35 -14.59
C PRO A 131 -14.24 1.57 -15.49
N SER A 132 -15.50 1.84 -15.88
CA SER A 132 -15.88 2.98 -16.72
C SER A 132 -15.75 4.33 -16.00
N TYR A 133 -15.98 4.39 -14.68
CA TYR A 133 -15.89 5.63 -13.89
C TYR A 133 -14.51 5.87 -13.29
N ARG A 134 -13.67 4.84 -13.22
CA ARG A 134 -12.31 4.92 -12.70
C ARG A 134 -11.47 5.85 -13.55
N LYS A 135 -11.57 5.75 -14.88
CA LYS A 135 -10.92 6.69 -15.79
C LYS A 135 -11.33 8.14 -15.52
N LEU A 136 -12.63 8.41 -15.36
CA LEU A 136 -13.13 9.74 -14.97
C LEU A 136 -12.63 10.19 -13.59
N ALA A 137 -12.52 9.25 -12.65
CA ALA A 137 -12.01 9.52 -11.30
C ALA A 137 -10.48 9.72 -11.28
N GLU A 138 -9.70 9.04 -12.12
CA GLU A 138 -8.24 9.20 -12.23
C GLU A 138 -7.90 10.47 -13.03
N ASP A 139 -8.61 10.72 -14.14
CA ASP A 139 -8.47 11.92 -14.98
C ASP A 139 -9.05 13.19 -14.30
N ARG A 140 -9.69 13.08 -13.14
CA ARG A 140 -10.27 14.24 -12.42
C ARG A 140 -9.23 15.31 -12.08
N HIS A 141 -7.98 14.89 -11.87
CA HIS A 141 -6.89 15.81 -11.52
C HIS A 141 -6.40 16.58 -12.74
N THR A 142 -6.73 16.13 -13.96
CA THR A 142 -6.36 16.77 -15.22
C THR A 142 -7.51 17.56 -15.84
N PHE A 143 -8.76 17.29 -15.43
CA PHE A 143 -9.93 18.03 -15.92
C PHE A 143 -10.10 19.39 -15.23
N ASP A 144 -9.56 20.44 -15.87
CA ASP A 144 -9.77 21.82 -15.45
C ASP A 144 -11.14 22.33 -15.93
N VAL A 145 -12.10 22.37 -15.02
CA VAL A 145 -13.47 22.87 -15.26
C VAL A 145 -13.46 24.33 -15.72
N ALA A 146 -12.58 25.16 -15.15
CA ALA A 146 -12.50 26.58 -15.47
C ALA A 146 -11.95 26.78 -16.89
N ALA A 147 -10.82 26.13 -17.21
CA ALA A 147 -10.25 26.18 -18.56
C ALA A 147 -11.20 25.57 -19.60
N THR A 148 -11.95 24.53 -19.24
CA THR A 148 -12.95 23.92 -20.14
C THR A 148 -14.10 24.89 -20.42
N ARG A 149 -14.61 25.59 -19.39
CA ARG A 149 -15.65 26.62 -19.56
C ARG A 149 -15.15 27.81 -20.37
N GLU A 150 -13.90 28.23 -20.18
CA GLU A 150 -13.27 29.29 -20.97
C GLU A 150 -13.15 28.89 -22.46
N LYS A 151 -12.66 27.67 -22.74
CA LYS A 151 -12.61 27.13 -24.11
C LYS A 151 -14.00 27.04 -24.74
N LEU A 152 -15.03 26.71 -23.97
CA LEU A 152 -16.40 26.59 -24.46
C LEU A 152 -16.96 27.94 -24.98
N VAL A 153 -16.59 29.06 -24.34
CA VAL A 153 -17.04 30.40 -24.73
C VAL A 153 -16.12 31.09 -25.74
N SER A 154 -14.94 30.53 -26.01
CA SER A 154 -13.98 31.09 -26.96
C SER A 154 -14.57 31.17 -28.39
N PRO A 155 -14.36 32.30 -29.11
CA PRO A 155 -14.80 32.45 -30.50
C PRO A 155 -14.09 31.49 -31.47
N ASP A 156 -12.88 31.03 -31.12
CA ASP A 156 -12.09 30.12 -31.96
C ASP A 156 -12.54 28.65 -31.86
N THR A 157 -13.41 28.33 -30.89
CA THR A 157 -13.91 26.97 -30.68
C THR A 157 -15.07 26.69 -31.62
N ASN A 158 -14.89 25.73 -32.55
CA ASN A 158 -15.94 25.38 -33.49
C ASN A 158 -17.10 24.61 -32.82
N GLN A 159 -18.23 24.49 -33.51
CA GLN A 159 -19.46 23.89 -32.94
C GLN A 159 -19.24 22.45 -32.45
N SER A 160 -18.54 21.61 -33.20
CA SER A 160 -18.27 20.22 -32.81
C SER A 160 -17.38 20.14 -31.56
N GLN A 161 -16.40 21.03 -31.44
CA GLN A 161 -15.58 21.16 -30.23
C GLN A 161 -16.41 21.63 -29.04
N LYS A 162 -17.32 22.60 -29.24
CA LYS A 162 -18.23 23.06 -28.18
C LYS A 162 -19.12 21.93 -27.66
N GLU A 163 -19.69 21.14 -28.56
CA GLU A 163 -20.51 19.97 -28.21
C GLU A 163 -19.71 18.92 -27.43
N PHE A 164 -18.46 18.66 -27.82
CA PHE A 164 -17.57 17.75 -27.09
C PHE A 164 -17.24 18.26 -25.68
N LEU A 165 -16.81 19.51 -25.56
CA LEU A 165 -16.47 20.13 -24.27
C LEU A 165 -17.70 20.22 -23.34
N GLN A 166 -18.87 20.56 -23.89
CA GLN A 166 -20.13 20.58 -23.13
C GLN A 166 -20.49 19.18 -22.62
N ARG A 167 -20.29 18.13 -23.43
CA ARG A 167 -20.51 16.76 -22.98
C ARG A 167 -19.58 16.38 -21.84
N GLN A 168 -18.28 16.68 -21.95
CA GLN A 168 -17.33 16.42 -20.87
C GLN A 168 -17.68 17.19 -19.59
N LEU A 169 -18.12 18.45 -19.72
CA LEU A 169 -18.55 19.25 -18.58
C LEU A 169 -19.80 18.64 -17.91
N ASN A 170 -20.81 18.25 -18.69
CA ASN A 170 -22.01 17.62 -18.17
C ASN A 170 -21.70 16.29 -17.47
N GLU A 171 -20.86 15.45 -18.08
CA GLU A 171 -20.39 14.18 -17.48
C GLU A 171 -19.65 14.43 -16.15
N HIS A 172 -18.83 15.47 -16.08
CA HIS A 172 -18.13 15.86 -14.86
C HIS A 172 -19.08 16.39 -13.77
N GLU A 173 -20.05 17.24 -14.13
CA GLU A 173 -21.05 17.76 -13.19
C GLU A 173 -21.97 16.65 -12.66
N ASP A 174 -22.41 15.73 -13.53
CA ASP A 174 -23.16 14.54 -13.13
C ASP A 174 -22.34 13.65 -12.17
N TYR A 175 -21.05 13.46 -12.47
CA TYR A 175 -20.14 12.75 -11.58
C TYR A 175 -20.02 13.44 -10.21
N LEU A 176 -19.85 14.77 -10.15
CA LEU A 176 -19.78 15.51 -8.88
C LEU A 176 -21.07 15.38 -8.06
N ARG A 177 -22.24 15.45 -8.72
CA ARG A 177 -23.54 15.25 -8.08
C ARG A 177 -23.64 13.83 -7.50
N LEU A 178 -23.33 12.82 -8.30
CA LEU A 178 -23.34 11.42 -7.88
C LEU A 178 -22.36 11.18 -6.74
N ARG A 179 -21.14 11.73 -6.83
CA ARG A 179 -20.10 11.64 -5.80
C ARG A 179 -20.58 12.18 -4.46
N LYS A 180 -21.31 13.29 -4.43
CA LYS A 180 -21.86 13.83 -3.17
C LYS A 180 -22.81 12.80 -2.52
N THR A 181 -23.72 12.24 -3.30
CA THR A 181 -24.64 11.18 -2.81
C THR A 181 -23.89 9.91 -2.41
N TRP A 182 -22.90 9.49 -3.18
CA TRP A 182 -22.07 8.32 -2.91
C TRP A 182 -21.26 8.49 -1.62
N HIS A 183 -20.66 9.66 -1.45
CA HIS A 183 -19.92 10.00 -0.24
C HIS A 183 -20.82 9.95 0.99
N THR A 184 -22.03 10.51 0.92
CA THR A 184 -23.02 10.41 2.02
C THR A 184 -23.32 8.96 2.37
N ARG A 185 -23.56 8.09 1.38
CA ARG A 185 -23.83 6.66 1.61
C ARG A 185 -22.65 5.91 2.22
N VAL A 186 -21.43 6.22 1.79
CA VAL A 186 -20.21 5.64 2.37
C VAL A 186 -20.05 6.12 3.82
N LEU A 187 -20.27 7.40 4.10
CA LEU A 187 -20.24 7.94 5.45
C LEU A 187 -21.33 7.33 6.35
N GLU A 188 -22.51 7.06 5.82
CA GLU A 188 -23.58 6.35 6.54
C GLU A 188 -23.17 4.91 6.85
N ALA A 189 -22.61 4.19 5.88
CA ALA A 189 -22.12 2.83 6.06
C ALA A 189 -20.98 2.74 7.09
N ARG A 190 -20.09 3.75 7.15
CA ARG A 190 -19.04 3.85 8.19
C ARG A 190 -19.61 3.93 9.61
N LYS A 191 -20.81 4.51 9.77
CA LYS A 191 -21.48 4.65 11.07
C LYS A 191 -22.19 3.37 11.52
N ASP A 192 -22.30 2.37 10.65
CA ASP A 192 -22.89 1.07 11.01
C ASP A 192 -21.91 0.26 11.88
N ARG A 193 -22.08 0.41 13.19
CA ARG A 193 -21.26 -0.25 14.21
C ARG A 193 -21.40 -1.77 14.19
N ASP A 194 -22.60 -2.28 13.91
CA ASP A 194 -22.86 -3.71 13.89
C ASP A 194 -22.20 -4.35 12.67
N ALA A 195 -22.26 -3.68 11.51
CA ALA A 195 -21.56 -4.12 10.30
C ALA A 195 -20.04 -4.07 10.46
N LEU A 196 -19.48 -3.01 11.09
CA LEU A 196 -18.06 -2.95 11.43
C LEU A 196 -17.66 -4.11 12.35
N LYS A 197 -18.39 -4.32 13.45
CA LYS A 197 -18.10 -5.41 14.40
C LYS A 197 -18.20 -6.78 13.74
N SER A 198 -19.20 -6.97 12.88
CA SER A 198 -19.35 -8.17 12.07
C SER A 198 -18.15 -8.37 11.14
N PHE A 199 -17.71 -7.32 10.44
CA PHE A 199 -16.55 -7.38 9.56
C PHE A 199 -15.28 -7.73 10.33
N LEU A 200 -14.98 -7.06 11.44
CA LEU A 200 -13.78 -7.30 12.23
C LEU A 200 -13.74 -8.71 12.85
N GLY A 201 -14.90 -9.29 13.16
CA GLY A 201 -15.01 -10.65 13.69
C GLY A 201 -14.91 -11.76 12.63
N LYS A 202 -14.86 -11.42 11.34
CA LYS A 202 -14.72 -12.42 10.26
C LYS A 202 -13.26 -12.87 10.11
N PRO A 203 -13.03 -14.13 9.72
CA PRO A 203 -11.71 -14.59 9.30
C PRO A 203 -11.17 -13.81 8.09
N LEU A 204 -9.84 -13.76 7.96
CA LEU A 204 -9.14 -13.09 6.87
C LEU A 204 -9.69 -13.48 5.49
N ASP A 205 -9.87 -14.78 5.24
CA ASP A 205 -10.34 -15.25 3.93
C ASP A 205 -11.79 -14.75 3.63
N GLN A 206 -12.66 -14.65 4.64
CA GLN A 206 -14.01 -14.07 4.47
C GLN A 206 -13.98 -12.55 4.31
N GLN A 207 -13.00 -11.86 4.92
CA GLN A 207 -12.79 -10.44 4.71
C GLN A 207 -12.30 -10.17 3.28
N ILE A 208 -11.43 -11.02 2.75
CA ILE A 208 -10.99 -11.02 1.34
C ILE A 208 -12.18 -11.25 0.40
N ASP A 209 -13.07 -12.21 0.70
CA ASP A 209 -14.28 -12.45 -0.10
C ASP A 209 -15.17 -11.21 -0.21
N MET A 210 -15.34 -10.46 0.88
CA MET A 210 -16.11 -9.21 0.85
C MET A 210 -15.50 -8.19 -0.14
N PHE A 211 -14.17 -8.11 -0.23
CA PHE A 211 -13.50 -7.27 -1.21
C PHE A 211 -13.71 -7.76 -2.64
N VAL A 212 -13.66 -9.07 -2.85
CA VAL A 212 -13.96 -9.67 -4.16
C VAL A 212 -15.41 -9.39 -4.55
N ASP A 213 -16.36 -9.41 -3.62
CA ASP A 213 -17.75 -9.08 -3.88
C ASP A 213 -17.92 -7.60 -4.27
N ILE A 214 -17.24 -6.69 -3.57
CA ILE A 214 -17.30 -5.26 -3.87
C ILE A 214 -16.58 -4.97 -5.18
N PHE A 215 -15.32 -5.36 -5.33
CA PHE A 215 -14.45 -4.87 -6.40
C PHE A 215 -14.28 -5.83 -7.56
N GLY A 216 -14.67 -7.10 -7.39
CA GLY A 216 -14.44 -8.15 -8.35
C GLY A 216 -14.83 -7.71 -9.75
N GLY A 217 -16.08 -7.29 -9.95
CA GLY A 217 -16.56 -6.82 -11.26
C GLY A 217 -15.66 -5.78 -11.93
N SER A 218 -15.00 -4.91 -11.17
CA SER A 218 -14.13 -3.86 -11.70
C SER A 218 -12.66 -4.22 -11.86
N GLN A 219 -12.15 -5.09 -10.99
CA GLN A 219 -10.76 -5.55 -11.02
C GLN A 219 -10.58 -6.73 -11.99
N PHE A 220 -11.66 -7.42 -12.38
CA PHE A 220 -11.61 -8.53 -13.34
C PHE A 220 -11.09 -8.13 -14.72
N ASP A 221 -11.37 -6.90 -15.14
CA ASP A 221 -10.96 -6.38 -16.46
C ASP A 221 -9.46 -6.03 -16.53
N LEU A 222 -8.81 -5.86 -15.38
CA LEU A 222 -7.37 -5.57 -15.33
C LEU A 222 -6.58 -6.87 -15.46
N ASP A 223 -5.49 -6.82 -16.21
CA ASP A 223 -4.52 -7.92 -16.23
C ASP A 223 -3.72 -7.95 -14.91
N LEU A 224 -3.06 -9.08 -14.66
CA LEU A 224 -2.30 -9.26 -13.41
C LEU A 224 -1.17 -8.24 -13.28
N LEU A 225 -0.54 -7.84 -14.38
CA LEU A 225 0.55 -6.85 -14.35
C LEU A 225 0.00 -5.49 -13.91
N GLN A 226 -1.11 -5.02 -14.48
CA GLN A 226 -1.79 -3.78 -14.10
C GLN A 226 -2.19 -3.77 -12.62
N ILE A 227 -2.77 -4.87 -12.12
CA ILE A 227 -3.13 -5.00 -10.70
C ILE A 227 -1.88 -4.88 -9.82
N THR A 228 -0.77 -5.56 -10.18
CA THR A 228 0.47 -5.48 -9.39
C THR A 228 1.20 -4.14 -9.51
N SER A 229 1.08 -3.45 -10.65
CA SER A 229 1.57 -2.07 -10.80
C SER A 229 0.79 -1.11 -9.91
N LYS A 230 -0.54 -1.27 -9.80
CA LYS A 230 -1.35 -0.50 -8.84
C LYS A 230 -0.97 -0.81 -7.41
N LEU A 231 -0.82 -2.07 -7.02
CA LEU A 231 -0.31 -2.44 -5.69
C LEU A 231 1.04 -1.74 -5.36
N LEU A 232 1.96 -1.69 -6.32
CA LEU A 232 3.26 -1.04 -6.15
C LEU A 232 3.13 0.49 -6.06
N GLU A 233 2.26 1.12 -6.85
CA GLU A 233 1.94 2.55 -6.78
C GLU A 233 1.48 2.93 -5.37
N GLU A 234 0.53 2.19 -4.82
CA GLU A 234 -0.08 2.41 -3.50
C GLU A 234 0.92 2.17 -2.37
N ALA A 235 1.80 1.17 -2.50
CA ALA A 235 2.92 0.98 -1.58
C ALA A 235 3.90 2.17 -1.62
N GLY A 236 4.11 2.78 -2.78
CA GLY A 236 4.87 4.02 -2.93
C GLY A 236 4.18 5.23 -2.31
N GLU A 237 2.85 5.30 -2.36
CA GLU A 237 2.06 6.36 -1.73
C GLU A 237 2.16 6.29 -0.20
N VAL A 238 2.07 5.08 0.38
CA VAL A 238 2.36 4.86 1.81
C VAL A 238 3.76 5.38 2.18
N ALA A 239 4.78 5.11 1.35
CA ALA A 239 6.14 5.59 1.60
C ALA A 239 6.22 7.12 1.60
N ARG A 240 5.52 7.77 0.67
CA ARG A 240 5.39 9.23 0.59
C ARG A 240 4.76 9.79 1.87
N GLU A 241 3.69 9.19 2.36
CA GLU A 241 3.01 9.62 3.59
C GLU A 241 3.88 9.43 4.84
N ILE A 242 4.65 8.34 4.92
CA ILE A 242 5.62 8.11 6.01
C ILE A 242 6.69 9.20 6.04
N ILE A 243 7.23 9.58 4.87
CA ILE A 243 8.23 10.65 4.76
C ILE A 243 7.61 11.99 5.18
N ALA A 244 6.44 12.33 4.62
CA ALA A 244 5.73 13.57 4.94
C ALA A 244 5.44 13.69 6.44
N LEU A 245 4.96 12.62 7.07
CA LEU A 245 4.74 12.58 8.52
C LEU A 245 6.01 12.79 9.34
N SER A 246 7.12 12.16 8.91
CA SER A 246 8.41 12.28 9.59
C SER A 246 8.94 13.72 9.53
N GLU A 247 8.82 14.37 8.37
CA GLU A 247 9.22 15.77 8.16
C GLU A 247 8.35 16.74 8.97
N LEU A 248 7.01 16.60 8.88
CA LEU A 248 6.06 17.43 9.63
C LEU A 248 6.28 17.31 11.14
N TRP A 249 6.61 16.11 11.61
CA TRP A 249 6.91 15.91 13.02
C TRP A 249 8.18 16.62 13.47
N GLU A 250 9.28 16.51 12.71
CA GLU A 250 10.53 17.19 13.06
C GLU A 250 10.34 18.71 13.07
N ILE A 251 9.57 19.25 12.12
CA ILE A 251 9.15 20.65 12.11
C ILE A 251 8.37 21.00 13.39
N LYS A 252 7.37 20.20 13.75
CA LYS A 252 6.56 20.40 14.96
C LYS A 252 7.41 20.41 16.22
N LYS A 253 8.39 19.50 16.32
CA LYS A 253 9.34 19.41 17.43
C LYS A 253 10.19 20.68 17.51
N ARG A 254 10.82 21.08 16.40
CA ARG A 254 11.64 22.31 16.35
C ARG A 254 10.84 23.58 16.68
N LEU A 255 9.57 23.63 16.28
CA LEU A 255 8.66 24.72 16.66
C LEU A 255 8.39 24.74 18.17
N LYS A 256 8.09 23.58 18.77
CA LYS A 256 7.86 23.47 20.22
C LYS A 256 9.08 23.85 21.04
N ASP A 257 10.25 23.42 20.59
CA ASP A 257 11.52 23.66 21.29
C ASP A 257 12.06 25.10 21.04
N GLY A 258 11.41 25.88 20.17
CA GLY A 258 11.87 27.21 19.78
C GLY A 258 13.18 27.20 18.99
N THR A 259 13.54 26.06 18.39
CA THR A 259 14.81 25.85 17.65
C THR A 259 14.64 26.00 16.13
N LEU A 260 13.42 26.24 15.64
CA LEU A 260 13.17 26.55 14.24
C LEU A 260 13.59 28.01 13.96
N PRO A 261 14.53 28.28 13.03
CA PRO A 261 14.90 29.62 12.62
C PRO A 261 13.68 30.43 12.16
N GLU A 262 13.67 31.73 12.44
CA GLU A 262 12.56 32.62 12.08
C GLU A 262 12.31 32.65 10.56
N GLN A 263 13.36 32.56 9.74
CA GLN A 263 13.22 32.46 8.29
C GLN A 263 12.49 31.17 7.87
N ASP A 264 12.81 30.03 8.49
CA ASP A 264 12.15 28.76 8.22
C ASP A 264 10.68 28.80 8.71
N ARG A 265 10.42 29.48 9.83
CA ARG A 265 9.07 29.70 10.36
C ARG A 265 8.20 30.50 9.39
N GLN A 266 8.72 31.60 8.86
CA GLN A 266 8.03 32.42 7.85
C GLN A 266 7.84 31.65 6.54
N GLY A 267 8.85 30.89 6.11
CA GLY A 267 8.79 30.02 4.94
C GLY A 267 7.70 28.96 5.09
N LEU A 268 7.63 28.31 6.26
CA LEU A 268 6.60 27.33 6.57
C LEU A 268 5.20 27.96 6.56
N GLN A 269 5.01 29.10 7.23
CA GLN A 269 3.72 29.79 7.25
C GLN A 269 3.25 30.14 5.83
N LYS A 270 4.14 30.72 5.01
CA LYS A 270 3.85 31.02 3.60
C LYS A 270 3.56 29.77 2.78
N GLY A 271 4.30 28.69 3.01
CA GLY A 271 4.08 27.39 2.37
C GLY A 271 2.70 26.83 2.71
N LEU A 272 2.31 26.86 3.98
CA LEU A 272 0.98 26.44 4.44
C LEU A 272 -0.12 27.29 3.81
N GLU A 273 0.02 28.61 3.78
CA GLU A 273 -0.96 29.49 3.13
C GLU A 273 -1.10 29.20 1.63
N THR A 274 0.02 28.89 0.96
CA THR A 274 0.03 28.53 -0.46
C THR A 274 -0.66 27.18 -0.71
N LEU A 275 -0.37 26.16 0.11
CA LEU A 275 -1.03 24.85 0.04
C LEU A 275 -2.54 24.98 0.30
N LEU A 276 -2.93 25.72 1.32
CA LEU A 276 -4.34 25.98 1.64
C LEU A 276 -5.06 26.81 0.57
N ALA A 277 -4.34 27.57 -0.24
CA ALA A 277 -4.90 28.25 -1.41
C ALA A 277 -5.06 27.29 -2.60
N ALA A 278 -4.08 26.41 -2.84
CA ALA A 278 -4.12 25.42 -3.91
C ALA A 278 -5.22 24.35 -3.69
N ASP A 279 -5.40 23.91 -2.44
CA ASP A 279 -6.35 22.85 -2.08
C ASP A 279 -7.71 23.36 -1.57
N GLN A 280 -7.99 24.66 -1.71
CA GLN A 280 -9.27 25.25 -1.26
C GLN A 280 -10.50 24.61 -1.91
N HIS A 281 -10.34 23.94 -3.05
CA HIS A 281 -11.40 23.24 -3.76
C HIS A 281 -11.53 21.76 -3.36
N ARG A 282 -10.52 21.21 -2.67
CA ARG A 282 -10.47 19.79 -2.26
C ARG A 282 -10.86 19.59 -0.81
N LEU A 283 -10.50 20.55 0.05
CA LEU A 283 -10.76 20.51 1.48
C LEU A 283 -12.08 21.22 1.80
N PRO A 284 -12.81 20.80 2.86
CA PRO A 284 -13.98 21.54 3.34
C PRO A 284 -13.62 23.00 3.66
N PRO A 285 -14.42 24.00 3.24
CA PRO A 285 -14.10 25.41 3.47
C PRO A 285 -13.82 25.75 4.94
N ASP A 286 -14.66 25.24 5.85
CA ASP A 286 -14.52 25.46 7.29
C ASP A 286 -13.20 24.90 7.85
N PHE A 287 -12.72 23.78 7.29
CA PHE A 287 -11.44 23.18 7.67
C PHE A 287 -10.27 24.05 7.20
N VAL A 288 -10.34 24.54 5.96
CA VAL A 288 -9.32 25.45 5.40
C VAL A 288 -9.26 26.75 6.20
N GLU A 289 -10.41 27.33 6.55
CA GLU A 289 -10.49 28.56 7.33
C GLU A 289 -9.96 28.35 8.75
N GLY A 290 -10.34 27.24 9.40
CA GLY A 290 -9.80 26.86 10.71
C GLY A 290 -8.29 26.65 10.71
N LEU A 291 -7.74 26.02 9.67
CA LEU A 291 -6.28 25.86 9.50
C LEU A 291 -5.57 27.19 9.25
N ARG A 292 -6.15 28.10 8.46
CA ARG A 292 -5.59 29.44 8.22
C ARG A 292 -5.58 30.28 9.50
N ALA A 293 -6.62 30.19 10.33
CA ALA A 293 -6.64 30.85 11.63
C ALA A 293 -5.52 30.30 12.53
N LYS A 294 -5.45 28.96 12.66
CA LYS A 294 -4.40 28.28 13.44
C LYS A 294 -2.99 28.59 12.95
N SER A 295 -2.74 28.68 11.64
CA SER A 295 -1.38 28.94 11.12
C SER A 295 -0.86 30.32 11.50
N ARG A 296 -1.77 31.29 11.75
CA ARG A 296 -1.43 32.65 12.19
C ARG A 296 -1.30 32.76 13.70
N GLU A 297 -2.16 32.06 14.44
CA GLU A 297 -2.21 32.15 15.91
C GLU A 297 -1.23 31.20 16.59
N ASN A 298 -1.20 29.94 16.14
CA ASN A 298 -0.42 28.86 16.73
C ASN A 298 0.06 27.87 15.67
N LEU A 299 1.24 28.15 15.11
CA LEU A 299 1.85 27.32 14.06
C LEU A 299 2.11 25.86 14.50
N VAL A 300 2.34 25.61 15.80
CA VAL A 300 2.48 24.23 16.33
C VAL A 300 1.17 23.45 16.18
N GLU A 301 0.03 24.09 16.48
CA GLU A 301 -1.28 23.47 16.30
C GLU A 301 -1.63 23.28 14.82
N ALA A 302 -1.28 24.24 13.96
CA ALA A 302 -1.49 24.11 12.52
C ALA A 302 -0.72 22.89 11.97
N VAL A 303 0.58 22.79 12.26
CA VAL A 303 1.41 21.63 11.86
C VAL A 303 0.86 20.34 12.48
N HIS A 304 0.35 20.38 13.72
CA HIS A 304 -0.28 19.21 14.32
C HIS A 304 -1.49 18.71 13.52
N CYS A 305 -2.35 19.59 13.03
CA CYS A 305 -3.48 19.20 12.19
C CYS A 305 -3.02 18.58 10.86
N PHE A 306 -1.93 19.08 10.25
CA PHE A 306 -1.35 18.42 9.08
C PHE A 306 -0.78 17.03 9.39
N CYS A 307 -0.17 16.84 10.56
CA CYS A 307 0.24 15.51 11.00
C CYS A 307 -0.96 14.55 11.15
N GLU A 308 -2.11 15.03 11.63
CA GLU A 308 -3.32 14.20 11.75
C GLU A 308 -3.91 13.85 10.39
N ASP A 309 -3.94 14.80 9.46
CA ASP A 309 -4.40 14.59 8.09
C ASP A 309 -3.50 13.58 7.35
N ALA A 310 -2.18 13.76 7.39
CA ALA A 310 -1.23 12.82 6.80
C ALA A 310 -1.30 11.43 7.46
N ALA A 311 -1.60 11.34 8.76
CA ALA A 311 -1.79 10.05 9.42
C ALA A 311 -3.08 9.36 8.97
N ASN A 312 -4.15 10.12 8.69
CA ASN A 312 -5.38 9.58 8.10
C ASN A 312 -5.17 9.18 6.64
N SER A 313 -4.40 9.96 5.87
CA SER A 313 -3.96 9.60 4.52
C SER A 313 -3.21 8.27 4.55
N LEU A 314 -2.19 8.15 5.42
CA LEU A 314 -1.43 6.92 5.62
C LEU A 314 -2.32 5.71 5.94
N LYS A 315 -3.30 5.84 6.84
CA LYS A 315 -4.28 4.76 7.13
C LYS A 315 -5.08 4.37 5.89
N GLY A 316 -5.47 5.36 5.10
CA GLY A 316 -6.13 5.16 3.81
C GLY A 316 -5.25 4.38 2.84
N GLU A 317 -4.00 4.78 2.66
CA GLU A 317 -3.09 4.14 1.72
C GLU A 317 -2.71 2.71 2.15
N LEU A 318 -2.57 2.46 3.45
CA LEU A 318 -2.40 1.10 3.98
C LEU A 318 -3.61 0.20 3.67
N ALA A 319 -4.82 0.74 3.73
CA ALA A 319 -6.03 0.03 3.33
C ALA A 319 -6.08 -0.25 1.82
N ASP A 320 -5.56 0.65 0.98
CA ASP A 320 -5.46 0.42 -0.47
C ASP A 320 -4.45 -0.66 -0.80
N VAL A 321 -3.27 -0.65 -0.17
CA VAL A 321 -2.30 -1.75 -0.31
C VAL A 321 -2.95 -3.10 0.01
N PHE A 322 -3.73 -3.20 1.08
CA PHE A 322 -4.46 -4.43 1.42
C PHE A 322 -5.52 -4.80 0.36
N SER A 323 -6.29 -3.82 -0.13
CA SER A 323 -7.30 -4.03 -1.17
C SER A 323 -6.67 -4.55 -2.47
N TRP A 324 -5.57 -3.96 -2.90
CA TRP A 324 -4.85 -4.37 -4.10
C TRP A 324 -4.15 -5.71 -3.95
N LEU A 325 -3.64 -6.02 -2.76
CA LEU A 325 -3.14 -7.35 -2.46
C LEU A 325 -4.24 -8.41 -2.59
N THR A 326 -5.45 -8.11 -2.11
CA THR A 326 -6.63 -8.98 -2.29
C THR A 326 -6.95 -9.19 -3.78
N ALA A 327 -6.87 -8.14 -4.59
CA ALA A 327 -7.06 -8.23 -6.04
C ALA A 327 -6.02 -9.16 -6.71
N VAL A 328 -4.76 -9.08 -6.28
CA VAL A 328 -3.69 -10.00 -6.75
C VAL A 328 -4.03 -11.44 -6.38
N LEU A 329 -4.40 -11.71 -5.13
CA LEU A 329 -4.73 -13.06 -4.66
C LEU A 329 -5.89 -13.66 -5.45
N TYR A 330 -6.93 -12.87 -5.68
CA TYR A 330 -8.05 -13.26 -6.52
C TYR A 330 -7.59 -13.61 -7.94
N LYS A 331 -6.90 -12.70 -8.62
CA LYS A 331 -6.50 -12.87 -10.02
C LYS A 331 -5.59 -14.08 -10.21
N VAL A 332 -4.59 -14.24 -9.34
CA VAL A 332 -3.69 -15.41 -9.36
C VAL A 332 -4.47 -16.68 -9.09
N GLY A 333 -5.41 -16.67 -8.14
CA GLY A 333 -6.22 -17.84 -7.87
C GLY A 333 -7.12 -18.20 -9.05
N THR A 334 -7.70 -17.23 -9.77
CA THR A 334 -8.46 -17.52 -10.99
C THR A 334 -7.59 -18.16 -12.07
N SER A 335 -6.38 -17.64 -12.29
CA SER A 335 -5.42 -18.24 -13.25
C SER A 335 -5.01 -19.66 -12.85
N LEU A 336 -4.93 -19.97 -11.55
CA LEU A 336 -4.60 -21.31 -11.07
C LEU A 336 -5.81 -22.27 -11.11
N CYS A 337 -7.04 -21.76 -10.95
CA CYS A 337 -8.27 -22.54 -10.98
C CYS A 337 -8.57 -23.14 -12.35
N GLU A 338 -8.19 -22.44 -13.42
CA GLU A 338 -8.26 -22.98 -14.79
C GLU A 338 -7.53 -24.34 -14.91
N TYR A 339 -6.61 -24.65 -13.98
CA TYR A 339 -5.86 -25.90 -13.93
C TYR A 339 -6.26 -26.84 -12.78
N ARG A 340 -7.03 -26.38 -11.77
CA ARG A 340 -7.39 -27.15 -10.56
C ARG A 340 -8.74 -26.68 -10.02
N GLU A 341 -9.65 -27.59 -9.70
CA GLU A 341 -11.02 -27.29 -9.18
C GLU A 341 -11.07 -26.62 -7.78
N VAL A 342 -10.05 -25.86 -7.35
CA VAL A 342 -9.97 -25.26 -6.02
C VAL A 342 -9.62 -23.78 -6.11
N GLN A 343 -10.51 -22.93 -5.58
CA GLN A 343 -10.31 -21.49 -5.48
C GLN A 343 -9.20 -21.16 -4.47
N VAL A 344 -8.05 -20.72 -5.00
CA VAL A 344 -6.79 -20.57 -4.23
C VAL A 344 -6.83 -19.42 -3.22
N TRP A 345 -7.66 -18.38 -3.43
CA TRP A 345 -7.76 -17.26 -2.49
C TRP A 345 -8.50 -17.60 -1.19
N TYR A 346 -9.36 -18.64 -1.18
CA TYR A 346 -10.00 -19.19 0.05
C TYR A 346 -9.01 -19.87 1.01
N GLN A 347 -7.74 -19.89 0.64
CA GLN A 347 -6.68 -20.56 1.37
C GLN A 347 -5.54 -19.57 1.65
N PHE A 348 -5.75 -18.26 1.62
CA PHE A 348 -4.65 -17.32 1.87
C PHE A 348 -4.08 -17.52 3.27
N SER A 349 -4.94 -17.70 4.28
CA SER A 349 -4.52 -18.14 5.63
C SER A 349 -3.67 -19.42 5.57
N ASP A 350 -4.07 -20.43 4.80
CA ASP A 350 -3.31 -21.69 4.66
C ASP A 350 -1.96 -21.49 3.94
N ILE A 351 -1.86 -20.54 3.01
CA ILE A 351 -0.59 -20.21 2.33
C ILE A 351 0.33 -19.48 3.31
N ILE A 352 -0.19 -18.55 4.11
CA ILE A 352 0.56 -17.91 5.20
C ILE A 352 1.10 -18.99 6.15
N MET A 353 0.23 -19.92 6.58
CA MET A 353 0.62 -21.05 7.41
C MET A 353 1.71 -21.88 6.74
N LYS A 354 1.54 -22.35 5.50
CA LYS A 354 2.59 -23.13 4.81
C LYS A 354 3.92 -22.38 4.70
N HIS A 355 3.90 -21.06 4.63
CA HIS A 355 5.10 -20.25 4.50
C HIS A 355 5.80 -19.99 5.84
N HIS A 356 5.03 -19.79 6.91
CA HIS A 356 5.55 -19.37 8.22
C HIS A 356 5.50 -20.46 9.29
N GLN A 357 4.72 -21.52 9.12
CA GLN A 357 4.50 -22.55 10.12
C GLN A 357 5.66 -23.54 10.16
N ARG A 358 6.25 -23.72 11.35
CA ARG A 358 7.26 -24.76 11.60
C ARG A 358 6.65 -26.05 12.12
N ASP A 359 5.66 -25.92 13.02
CA ASP A 359 4.92 -27.02 13.62
C ASP A 359 3.44 -26.66 13.79
N SER A 360 2.59 -27.58 14.26
CA SER A 360 1.14 -27.38 14.35
C SER A 360 0.69 -26.14 15.15
N ALA A 361 1.55 -25.55 15.97
CA ALA A 361 1.19 -24.44 16.85
C ALA A 361 2.02 -23.16 16.62
N THR A 362 3.18 -23.25 15.98
CA THR A 362 4.17 -22.16 15.98
C THR A 362 4.41 -21.59 14.59
N LEU A 363 4.14 -20.29 14.45
CA LEU A 363 4.59 -19.48 13.32
C LEU A 363 6.00 -18.95 13.58
N CYS A 364 6.83 -18.99 12.55
CA CYS A 364 8.22 -18.59 12.56
C CYS A 364 8.53 -17.68 11.37
N CYS A 365 9.61 -16.90 11.51
CA CYS A 365 10.21 -16.22 10.37
C CYS A 365 10.71 -17.28 9.36
N PRO A 366 10.39 -17.17 8.07
CA PRO A 366 10.79 -18.17 7.07
C PRO A 366 12.30 -18.19 6.84
N GLU A 367 13.02 -17.14 7.29
CA GLU A 367 14.44 -16.96 7.04
C GLU A 367 15.34 -17.50 8.16
N CYS A 368 14.96 -17.31 9.42
CA CYS A 368 15.71 -17.83 10.58
C CYS A 368 15.01 -18.99 11.30
N LEU A 369 13.76 -19.29 10.97
CA LEU A 369 12.94 -20.35 11.59
C LEU A 369 12.66 -20.14 13.10
N GLU A 370 12.91 -18.93 13.60
CA GLU A 370 12.62 -18.52 14.97
C GLU A 370 11.22 -17.91 15.09
N ALA A 371 10.57 -18.16 16.23
CA ALA A 371 9.26 -17.59 16.56
C ALA A 371 9.33 -16.07 16.81
N THR A 372 10.49 -15.57 17.23
CA THR A 372 10.79 -14.13 17.32
C THR A 372 12.05 -13.84 16.52
N CYS A 373 11.89 -13.16 15.40
CA CYS A 373 12.96 -12.82 14.47
C CYS A 373 13.97 -11.85 15.12
N ASP A 374 15.25 -12.25 15.19
CA ASP A 374 16.33 -11.37 15.65
C ASP A 374 16.75 -10.36 14.57
N ARG A 375 17.38 -9.25 14.97
CA ARG A 375 17.92 -8.22 14.07
C ARG A 375 18.88 -8.79 13.04
N LEU A 376 19.67 -9.79 13.44
CA LEU A 376 20.63 -10.44 12.55
C LEU A 376 19.96 -11.26 11.45
N CYS A 377 18.74 -11.74 11.64
CA CYS A 377 18.03 -12.53 10.63
C CYS A 377 17.87 -11.76 9.32
N LEU A 378 17.53 -10.47 9.38
CA LEU A 378 17.37 -9.69 8.17
C LEU A 378 18.72 -9.43 7.47
N TRP A 379 19.75 -9.10 8.25
CA TRP A 379 21.11 -8.97 7.72
C TRP A 379 21.57 -10.25 7.03
N MET A 380 21.29 -11.40 7.63
CA MET A 380 21.57 -12.70 7.02
C MET A 380 20.77 -12.90 5.72
N ASN A 381 19.54 -12.41 5.62
CA ASN A 381 18.75 -12.49 4.40
C ASN A 381 19.32 -11.58 3.28
N ILE A 382 19.69 -10.35 3.61
CA ILE A 382 20.35 -9.43 2.68
C ILE A 382 21.67 -10.04 2.18
N CYS A 383 22.53 -10.49 3.10
CA CYS A 383 23.78 -11.16 2.76
C CYS A 383 23.56 -12.41 1.90
N ARG A 384 22.54 -13.23 2.21
CA ARG A 384 22.20 -14.41 1.42
C ARG A 384 21.77 -14.03 0.01
N THR A 385 20.92 -13.01 -0.14
CA THR A 385 20.46 -12.50 -1.43
C THR A 385 21.64 -12.00 -2.27
N ILE A 386 22.52 -11.18 -1.67
CA ILE A 386 23.75 -10.70 -2.34
C ILE A 386 24.64 -11.87 -2.77
N LEU A 387 24.84 -12.86 -1.89
CA LEU A 387 25.64 -14.04 -2.20
C LEU A 387 25.03 -14.89 -3.33
N GLU A 388 23.71 -15.07 -3.34
CA GLU A 388 23.00 -15.78 -4.41
C GLU A 388 23.10 -15.06 -5.75
N ASP A 389 23.00 -13.73 -5.75
CA ASP A 389 23.14 -12.94 -6.97
C ASP A 389 24.58 -12.95 -7.49
N LYS A 390 25.57 -12.82 -6.60
CA LYS A 390 26.99 -13.00 -6.95
C LYS A 390 27.27 -14.40 -7.50
N LYS A 391 26.61 -15.43 -6.97
CA LYS A 391 26.71 -16.81 -7.48
C LYS A 391 26.09 -16.96 -8.88
N LYS A 392 24.99 -16.25 -9.18
CA LYS A 392 24.38 -16.25 -10.52
C LYS A 392 25.23 -15.49 -11.53
N GLU A 393 25.79 -14.35 -11.14
CA GLU A 393 26.73 -13.54 -11.93
C GLU A 393 27.95 -14.38 -12.29
N TYR A 394 28.62 -14.98 -11.29
CA TYR A 394 29.77 -15.86 -11.52
C TYR A 394 29.45 -17.02 -12.47
N LYS A 395 28.28 -17.66 -12.33
CA LYS A 395 27.86 -18.74 -13.25
C LYS A 395 27.68 -18.27 -14.68
N ARG A 396 27.17 -17.05 -14.89
CA ARG A 396 26.99 -16.44 -16.20
C ARG A 396 28.35 -16.15 -16.83
N ASP A 397 29.25 -15.52 -16.08
CA ASP A 397 30.61 -15.20 -16.55
C ASP A 397 31.37 -16.47 -16.92
N THR A 398 31.25 -17.54 -16.13
CA THR A 398 31.85 -18.83 -16.48
C THR A 398 31.20 -19.47 -17.71
N ALA A 399 29.88 -19.37 -17.88
CA ALA A 399 29.23 -19.92 -19.08
C ALA A 399 29.67 -19.16 -20.35
N GLU A 400 29.77 -17.84 -20.29
CA GLU A 400 30.25 -17.00 -21.39
C GLU A 400 31.72 -17.28 -21.72
N GLN A 401 32.57 -17.54 -20.71
CA GLN A 401 33.96 -17.94 -20.92
C GLN A 401 34.07 -19.30 -21.64
N TRP A 402 33.26 -20.28 -21.25
CA TRP A 402 33.24 -21.59 -21.92
C TRP A 402 32.74 -21.50 -23.37
N GLU A 403 31.69 -20.71 -23.64
CA GLU A 403 31.21 -20.48 -25.00
C GLU A 403 32.25 -19.75 -25.87
N ALA A 404 33.02 -18.81 -25.30
CA ALA A 404 34.11 -18.13 -26.00
C ALA A 404 35.29 -19.07 -26.34
N GLU A 405 35.59 -20.03 -25.46
CA GLU A 405 36.64 -21.02 -25.70
C GLU A 405 36.23 -22.07 -26.76
N GLU A 406 34.96 -22.48 -26.83
CA GLU A 406 34.46 -23.40 -27.86
C GLU A 406 34.37 -22.77 -29.26
N ILE A 407 34.15 -21.45 -29.36
CA ILE A 407 34.02 -20.74 -30.65
C ILE A 407 35.39 -20.31 -31.22
N SER A 408 36.47 -20.43 -30.44
CA SER A 408 37.81 -20.13 -30.94
C SER A 408 38.20 -21.16 -32.00
N PRO A 409 38.31 -20.79 -33.29
CA PRO A 409 38.57 -21.74 -34.35
C PRO A 409 39.94 -22.36 -34.07
N VAL A 410 39.95 -23.68 -33.80
CA VAL A 410 41.16 -24.48 -33.68
C VAL A 410 42.06 -24.09 -34.85
N GLY A 411 43.12 -23.33 -34.53
CA GLY A 411 44.01 -22.75 -35.52
C GLY A 411 44.36 -23.83 -36.52
N GLY A 412 43.98 -23.58 -37.78
CA GLY A 412 44.20 -24.53 -38.86
C GLY A 412 45.64 -25.00 -38.80
N ILE A 413 45.81 -26.29 -38.53
CA ILE A 413 47.11 -26.96 -38.61
C ILE A 413 47.55 -26.75 -40.05
N SER A 414 48.44 -25.78 -40.27
CA SER A 414 49.07 -25.59 -41.56
C SER A 414 49.94 -26.82 -41.79
N THR A 415 49.44 -27.75 -42.58
CA THR A 415 50.22 -28.84 -43.15
C THR A 415 51.23 -28.20 -44.12
N GLY A 416 52.38 -27.80 -43.57
CA GLY A 416 53.53 -27.37 -44.34
C GLY A 416 54.05 -28.55 -45.16
N CYS A 417 53.61 -28.66 -46.41
CA CYS A 417 54.29 -29.44 -47.42
C CYS A 417 55.63 -28.76 -47.75
N GLY A 418 56.69 -29.17 -47.06
CA GLY A 418 58.06 -28.90 -47.48
C GLY A 418 58.45 -29.85 -48.62
N ALA A 419 58.38 -29.36 -49.85
CA ALA A 419 59.02 -29.95 -51.02
C ALA A 419 60.30 -29.15 -51.35
N GLY A 420 61.38 -29.85 -51.67
CA GLY A 420 62.67 -29.31 -52.15
C GLY A 420 63.82 -30.20 -51.69
N CYS A 421 64.29 -31.13 -52.51
CA CYS A 421 65.33 -31.00 -53.56
C CYS A 421 66.74 -31.28 -53.00
#